data_AF-A0A178B452-F1
#
_entry.id   AF-A0A178B452-F1
#
_cell.length_a   1.000
_cell.length_b   1.000
_cell.length_c   1.000
_cell.angle_alpha   90.00
_cell.angle_beta   90.00
_cell.angle_gamma   90.00
#
_symmetry.space_group_name_H-M   'P 1'
#
loop_
_entity.id
_entity.type
_entity.pdbx_description
1 polymer ?
#
loop_
_entity_poly.entity_id
_entity_poly.type
_entity_poly.pdbx_seq_one_letter_code
_entity_poly.pdbx_strand_id
1 'polypeptide(L)'
;MPFVDHAELKAAAAFEVDWFFGGEFIDYHRLDHIHAGCDPFRADGTWHQVQDTHVQLTDWGSGGWNGDRTSVLLYDTKTNAIQVFEGEHTIRFINEDDPRHDRYDYNYLGANLYKHSLSRPLAARRTNDFDWEEWFDAPTFLRRILHAYQSLALTPWETSNREDGWGLNVTIIKSILQDNGWPNFFDPDQFNADLIRAKHADPGRGPAEAAYRSIRTLAGGVDGLGFRNPGDIEYRRNSIPGLEDSARLEKNEEQHWYWLYRAASDRWTLEKQEAELKEAQKIVERLCPNDECIAPGDKILWDFFHLEKVYEETQRATSAEEACAKSARYDTCVARHKNETRWLGRAYDKSKCEALARCASTGCSLLHQQSLEEQILSSSGRLHDRLTQNQIHVRRVQEWHDTIPEHLTEAREHVQQDIDRYHDAAEFQTESIERLRRLFKEGDREKWQKCMDDQSCPFTGMLPT
;
A
#
# COMPACT_ATOMS: atom_id res chain seq x y z
N MET A 1 11.71 -19.05 3.97
CA MET A 1 11.19 -17.83 3.29
C MET A 1 9.66 -17.92 3.29
N PRO A 2 8.84 -16.86 3.16
CA PRO A 2 7.61 -17.02 2.37
C PRO A 2 8.03 -17.82 1.16
N PHE A 3 7.42 -18.98 0.94
CA PHE A 3 7.88 -19.88 -0.10
C PHE A 3 7.66 -19.16 -1.43
N VAL A 4 8.68 -18.40 -1.86
CA VAL A 4 8.86 -17.99 -3.22
C VAL A 4 9.16 -19.30 -3.90
N ASP A 5 8.17 -19.81 -4.61
CA ASP A 5 8.29 -21.04 -5.36
C ASP A 5 9.51 -20.89 -6.28
N HIS A 6 10.51 -21.77 -6.15
CA HIS A 6 11.69 -21.75 -7.02
C HIS A 6 11.33 -21.90 -8.50
N ALA A 7 10.14 -22.43 -8.83
CA ALA A 7 9.61 -22.42 -10.19
C ALA A 7 9.15 -21.02 -10.65
N GLU A 8 8.72 -20.16 -9.73
CA GLU A 8 8.39 -18.75 -9.98
C GLU A 8 9.67 -17.94 -10.30
N LEU A 9 10.78 -18.26 -9.61
CA LEU A 9 12.13 -17.70 -9.84
C LEU A 9 12.76 -18.11 -11.17
N LYS A 10 12.46 -19.31 -11.66
CA LYS A 10 12.99 -19.79 -12.94
C LYS A 10 12.28 -19.20 -14.16
N ALA A 11 11.06 -18.69 -13.99
CA ALA A 11 10.22 -18.25 -15.11
C ALA A 11 10.08 -16.73 -15.23
N ALA A 12 10.23 -15.97 -14.13
CA ALA A 12 10.41 -14.52 -14.17
C ALA A 12 11.89 -14.32 -13.94
N ALA A 13 12.64 -14.17 -15.04
CA ALA A 13 14.05 -13.82 -15.14
C ALA A 13 14.93 -14.22 -13.93
N ALA A 14 15.93 -15.10 -14.15
CA ALA A 14 16.97 -15.49 -13.19
C ALA A 14 17.74 -14.33 -12.50
N PHE A 15 17.32 -13.09 -12.70
CA PHE A 15 17.86 -11.81 -12.26
C PHE A 15 16.98 -11.09 -11.21
N GLU A 16 15.76 -11.56 -10.88
CA GLU A 16 14.88 -10.80 -9.96
C GLU A 16 15.11 -11.07 -8.46
N VAL A 17 15.69 -12.22 -8.10
CA VAL A 17 16.11 -12.49 -6.73
C VAL A 17 17.62 -12.48 -6.66
N ASP A 18 18.09 -11.72 -5.70
CA ASP A 18 19.47 -11.58 -5.33
C ASP A 18 20.10 -12.91 -4.85
N TRP A 19 21.36 -13.15 -5.23
CA TRP A 19 22.20 -14.22 -4.69
C TRP A 19 22.16 -14.34 -3.17
N PHE A 20 22.18 -13.23 -2.41
CA PHE A 20 22.10 -13.31 -0.95
C PHE A 20 20.82 -13.98 -0.44
N PHE A 21 19.76 -14.00 -1.26
CA PHE A 21 18.47 -14.59 -0.94
C PHE A 21 18.11 -15.81 -1.81
N GLY A 22 19.11 -16.45 -2.41
CA GLY A 22 18.92 -17.69 -3.18
C GLY A 22 18.76 -17.50 -4.69
N GLY A 23 19.10 -16.31 -5.19
CA GLY A 23 19.23 -16.00 -6.62
C GLY A 23 20.37 -16.73 -7.33
N GLU A 24 20.34 -16.70 -8.66
CA GLU A 24 21.43 -17.21 -9.49
C GLU A 24 22.55 -16.15 -9.63
N PHE A 25 23.79 -16.60 -9.79
CA PHE A 25 24.94 -15.73 -10.05
C PHE A 25 25.38 -15.83 -11.51
N ILE A 26 26.03 -14.78 -11.99
CA ILE A 26 26.55 -14.72 -13.36
C ILE A 26 28.02 -15.19 -13.32
N ASP A 27 28.31 -16.26 -14.05
CA ASP A 27 29.66 -16.77 -14.23
C ASP A 27 30.22 -16.27 -15.57
N TYR A 28 31.23 -15.41 -15.53
CA TYR A 28 31.83 -14.85 -16.75
C TYR A 28 32.67 -15.85 -17.54
N HIS A 29 32.94 -17.05 -16.99
CA HIS A 29 33.49 -18.15 -17.77
C HIS A 29 32.45 -18.79 -18.71
N ARG A 30 31.15 -18.53 -18.50
CA ARG A 30 30.03 -19.17 -19.22
C ARG A 30 29.40 -18.21 -20.23
N LEU A 31 29.64 -18.44 -21.51
CA LEU A 31 29.10 -17.62 -22.60
C LEU A 31 27.56 -17.49 -22.55
N ASP A 32 26.86 -18.53 -22.13
CA ASP A 32 25.40 -18.51 -21.98
C ASP A 32 24.91 -17.57 -20.86
N HIS A 33 25.67 -17.41 -19.77
CA HIS A 33 25.38 -16.43 -18.72
C HIS A 33 25.71 -14.99 -19.16
N ILE A 34 26.69 -14.85 -20.05
CA ILE A 34 27.08 -13.55 -20.65
C ILE A 34 26.00 -13.04 -21.61
N HIS A 35 25.33 -13.93 -22.35
CA HIS A 35 24.30 -13.54 -23.32
C HIS A 35 22.90 -13.27 -22.72
N ALA A 36 22.65 -13.70 -21.48
CA ALA A 36 21.31 -13.66 -20.87
C ALA A 36 20.98 -12.39 -20.05
N GLY A 37 21.96 -11.55 -19.70
CA GLY A 37 21.76 -10.45 -18.75
C GLY A 37 21.59 -9.07 -19.41
N CYS A 38 20.60 -8.30 -18.94
CA CYS A 38 20.30 -6.90 -19.30
C CYS A 38 20.98 -5.88 -18.37
N ASP A 39 22.12 -6.23 -17.78
CA ASP A 39 22.87 -5.39 -16.84
C ASP A 39 23.40 -4.13 -17.57
N PRO A 40 23.12 -2.89 -17.13
CA PRO A 40 23.63 -1.68 -17.80
C PRO A 40 25.16 -1.50 -17.71
N PHE A 41 25.86 -2.16 -16.78
CA PHE A 41 27.33 -2.28 -16.85
C PHE A 41 27.77 -3.08 -18.07
N ARG A 42 26.82 -3.82 -18.67
CA ARG A 42 26.91 -4.50 -19.96
C ARG A 42 26.43 -3.68 -21.16
N ALA A 43 26.00 -2.44 -21.01
CA ALA A 43 25.63 -1.60 -22.16
C ALA A 43 26.73 -0.60 -22.49
N ASP A 44 27.39 -0.04 -21.46
CA ASP A 44 28.10 1.24 -21.60
C ASP A 44 29.65 1.17 -21.56
N GLY A 45 30.25 0.00 -21.74
CA GLY A 45 31.71 -0.06 -21.97
C GLY A 45 32.58 -0.16 -20.71
N THR A 46 31.98 -0.18 -19.51
CA THR A 46 32.67 -0.32 -18.21
C THR A 46 33.25 -1.71 -17.91
N TRP A 47 33.01 -2.68 -18.78
CA TRP A 47 33.47 -4.08 -18.73
C TRP A 47 34.97 -4.31 -18.74
N HIS A 48 35.75 -3.31 -19.12
CA HIS A 48 37.21 -3.42 -19.19
C HIS A 48 37.84 -3.77 -17.84
N GLN A 49 37.04 -3.80 -16.78
CA GLN A 49 37.41 -4.12 -15.41
C GLN A 49 36.97 -5.52 -14.96
N VAL A 50 36.04 -6.15 -15.67
CA VAL A 50 35.60 -7.53 -15.41
C VAL A 50 36.52 -8.48 -16.18
N GLN A 51 37.46 -9.09 -15.45
CA GLN A 51 38.35 -10.13 -15.96
C GLN A 51 37.65 -11.50 -16.04
N ASP A 52 38.22 -12.41 -16.83
CA ASP A 52 37.76 -13.80 -16.91
C ASP A 52 37.73 -14.51 -15.55
N THR A 53 38.54 -14.07 -14.58
CA THR A 53 38.56 -14.64 -13.23
C THR A 53 37.39 -14.23 -12.34
N HIS A 54 36.49 -13.34 -12.78
CA HIS A 54 35.40 -12.82 -11.95
C HIS A 54 34.10 -13.61 -12.09
N VAL A 55 33.38 -13.73 -10.97
CA VAL A 55 32.02 -14.23 -10.87
C VAL A 55 31.16 -13.12 -10.26
N GLN A 56 30.13 -12.67 -10.96
CA GLN A 56 29.23 -11.64 -10.44
C GLN A 56 28.16 -12.25 -9.57
N LEU A 57 28.20 -11.89 -8.29
CA LEU A 57 27.30 -12.35 -7.26
C LEU A 57 26.00 -11.53 -7.24
N THR A 58 26.04 -10.23 -7.59
CA THR A 58 24.83 -9.41 -7.69
C THR A 58 24.85 -8.56 -8.95
N ASP A 59 23.69 -8.37 -9.56
CA ASP A 59 23.52 -7.54 -10.75
C ASP A 59 22.89 -6.18 -10.40
N TRP A 60 23.22 -5.16 -11.18
CA TRP A 60 22.75 -3.79 -11.01
C TRP A 60 21.26 -3.70 -11.32
N GLY A 61 20.51 -3.06 -10.43
CA GLY A 61 19.06 -3.07 -10.55
C GLY A 61 18.47 -4.49 -10.52
N SER A 62 19.22 -5.44 -9.95
CA SER A 62 18.81 -6.82 -9.73
C SER A 62 18.91 -7.09 -8.22
N GLY A 63 17.79 -7.45 -7.61
CA GLY A 63 17.67 -7.49 -6.15
C GLY A 63 16.72 -6.42 -5.65
N GLY A 64 15.85 -6.86 -4.75
CA GLY A 64 14.61 -6.16 -4.43
C GLY A 64 13.53 -6.37 -5.50
N TRP A 65 12.26 -6.39 -5.10
CA TRP A 65 11.11 -6.70 -5.97
C TRP A 65 10.99 -5.74 -7.18
N ASN A 66 11.67 -4.58 -7.15
CA ASN A 66 11.62 -3.55 -8.18
C ASN A 66 12.98 -3.25 -8.83
N GLY A 67 14.00 -4.10 -8.63
CA GLY A 67 15.33 -3.84 -9.19
C GLY A 67 15.98 -2.57 -8.64
N ASP A 68 15.84 -2.36 -7.34
CA ASP A 68 16.33 -1.17 -6.63
C ASP A 68 17.70 -1.37 -6.00
N ARG A 69 18.31 -2.54 -6.20
CA ARG A 69 19.67 -2.74 -5.76
C ARG A 69 20.63 -1.82 -6.48
N THR A 70 21.33 -1.06 -5.65
CA THR A 70 22.32 -0.09 -6.07
C THR A 70 23.74 -0.57 -5.77
N SER A 71 23.96 -1.89 -5.61
CA SER A 71 25.30 -2.47 -5.49
C SER A 71 25.54 -3.76 -6.29
N VAL A 72 26.66 -3.80 -7.02
CA VAL A 72 27.17 -4.98 -7.78
C VAL A 72 28.34 -5.61 -7.01
N LEU A 73 28.31 -6.93 -6.86
CA LEU A 73 29.34 -7.71 -6.16
C LEU A 73 30.04 -8.63 -7.15
N LEU A 74 31.37 -8.57 -7.22
CA LEU A 74 32.19 -9.43 -8.06
C LEU A 74 33.17 -10.24 -7.20
N TYR A 75 33.11 -11.56 -7.29
CA TYR A 75 34.08 -12.46 -6.67
C TYR A 75 35.20 -12.78 -7.65
N ASP A 76 36.44 -12.41 -7.33
CA ASP A 76 37.62 -12.78 -8.09
C ASP A 76 38.17 -14.12 -7.60
N THR A 77 38.06 -15.14 -8.45
CA THR A 77 38.52 -16.51 -8.18
C THR A 77 40.04 -16.62 -8.03
N LYS A 78 40.81 -15.69 -8.61
CA LYS A 78 42.28 -15.71 -8.56
C LYS A 78 42.81 -15.12 -7.27
N THR A 79 42.22 -14.04 -6.79
CA THR A 79 42.64 -13.36 -5.56
C THR A 79 41.84 -13.77 -4.32
N ASN A 80 40.75 -14.54 -4.50
CA ASN A 80 39.82 -14.93 -3.44
C ASN A 80 39.27 -13.71 -2.68
N ALA A 81 38.88 -12.70 -3.43
CA ALA A 81 38.42 -11.43 -2.91
C ALA A 81 37.09 -11.03 -3.56
N ILE A 82 36.30 -10.22 -2.85
CA ILE A 82 35.04 -9.67 -3.33
C ILE A 82 35.23 -8.17 -3.52
N GLN A 83 34.96 -7.74 -4.75
CA GLN A 83 34.89 -6.35 -5.14
C GLN A 83 33.43 -5.90 -5.03
N VAL A 84 33.22 -4.74 -4.41
CA VAL A 84 31.91 -4.12 -4.26
C VAL A 84 31.85 -2.85 -5.10
N PHE A 85 30.75 -2.68 -5.80
CA PHE A 85 30.41 -1.48 -6.56
C PHE A 85 29.10 -0.93 -6.03
N GLU A 86 29.02 0.35 -5.67
CA GLU A 86 27.81 1.04 -5.22
C GLU A 86 27.44 2.10 -6.25
N GLY A 87 26.48 1.81 -7.12
CA GLY A 87 26.15 2.70 -8.25
C GLY A 87 25.07 3.73 -7.96
N GLU A 88 24.57 3.85 -6.73
CA GLU A 88 23.74 5.01 -6.38
C GLU A 88 24.54 6.31 -6.46
N HIS A 89 25.86 6.22 -6.24
CA HIS A 89 26.82 7.28 -6.51
C HIS A 89 26.85 7.66 -8.00
N THR A 90 26.59 6.70 -8.90
CA THR A 90 26.45 6.92 -10.35
C THR A 90 25.13 7.59 -10.71
N ILE A 91 24.01 7.23 -10.06
CA ILE A 91 22.72 7.92 -10.25
C ILE A 91 22.79 9.37 -9.78
N ARG A 92 23.44 9.63 -8.63
CA ARG A 92 23.70 10.99 -8.16
C ARG A 92 24.51 11.79 -9.19
N PHE A 93 25.56 11.20 -9.76
CA PHE A 93 26.37 11.84 -10.80
C PHE A 93 25.61 12.09 -12.10
N ILE A 94 24.69 11.20 -12.50
CA ILE A 94 23.87 11.33 -13.71
C ILE A 94 22.75 12.37 -13.51
N ASN A 95 22.27 12.55 -12.27
CA ASN A 95 21.14 13.42 -11.93
C ASN A 95 21.54 14.74 -11.24
N GLU A 96 22.83 15.08 -11.19
CA GLU A 96 23.35 16.30 -10.53
C GLU A 96 22.79 17.62 -11.11
N ASP A 97 22.13 17.57 -12.28
CA ASP A 97 21.44 18.71 -12.90
C ASP A 97 19.94 18.85 -12.49
N ASP A 98 19.36 17.96 -11.66
CA ASP A 98 17.99 18.12 -11.15
C ASP A 98 17.97 18.72 -9.72
N PRO A 99 17.60 20.01 -9.56
CA PRO A 99 17.56 20.69 -8.26
C PRO A 99 16.52 20.14 -7.26
N ARG A 100 15.77 19.08 -7.63
CA ARG A 100 14.84 18.36 -6.74
C ARG A 100 15.50 17.27 -5.88
N HIS A 101 16.76 16.91 -6.12
CA HIS A 101 17.41 15.74 -5.50
C HIS A 101 18.20 16.03 -4.21
N ASP A 102 18.27 17.29 -3.75
CA ASP A 102 18.99 17.72 -2.53
C ASP A 102 18.41 17.19 -1.20
N ARG A 103 17.44 16.26 -1.23
CA ARG A 103 16.69 15.77 -0.06
C ARG A 103 16.71 14.26 0.15
N TYR A 104 17.49 13.53 -0.64
CA TYR A 104 17.74 12.12 -0.35
C TYR A 104 18.70 11.99 0.83
N ASP A 105 18.19 12.24 2.04
CA ASP A 105 18.80 11.86 3.32
C ASP A 105 18.61 10.34 3.53
N TYR A 106 18.98 9.56 2.53
CA TYR A 106 19.03 8.14 2.71
C TYR A 106 20.25 7.81 3.54
N ASN A 107 19.98 7.52 4.80
CA ASN A 107 20.87 6.78 5.66
C ASN A 107 20.92 5.31 5.16
N TYR A 108 21.38 5.07 3.91
CA TYR A 108 21.63 3.75 3.32
C TYR A 108 22.79 3.00 4.02
N LEU A 109 23.37 3.61 5.06
CA LEU A 109 24.33 3.00 5.99
C LEU A 109 23.74 1.86 6.84
N GLY A 110 22.56 1.32 6.50
CA GLY A 110 21.77 0.36 7.28
C GLY A 110 22.52 -0.88 7.77
N ALA A 111 23.67 -1.22 7.18
CA ALA A 111 24.53 -2.27 7.71
C ALA A 111 25.98 -1.88 8.03
N ASN A 112 26.46 -0.67 7.69
CA ASN A 112 27.90 -0.36 7.69
C ASN A 112 28.76 -1.48 7.04
N LEU A 113 28.17 -2.32 6.16
CA LEU A 113 28.78 -3.56 5.62
C LEU A 113 30.12 -3.25 4.92
N TYR A 114 30.17 -2.07 4.32
CA TYR A 114 31.24 -1.55 3.47
C TYR A 114 32.16 -0.53 4.17
N LYS A 115 31.86 -0.07 5.41
CA LYS A 115 32.55 1.05 6.08
C LYS A 115 34.05 0.84 6.44
N HIS A 116 34.61 -0.34 6.15
CA HIS A 116 35.99 -0.70 6.45
C HIS A 116 36.58 -1.62 5.37
N SER A 117 36.65 -1.12 4.14
CA SER A 117 37.43 -1.74 3.06
C SER A 117 38.93 -1.70 3.35
N LEU A 118 39.70 -2.59 2.70
CA LEU A 118 41.15 -2.71 2.89
C LEU A 118 41.96 -1.48 2.38
N SER A 119 41.29 -0.44 1.89
CA SER A 119 41.89 0.71 1.18
C SER A 119 41.26 2.07 1.57
N ARG A 120 41.69 2.62 2.72
CA ARG A 120 41.59 4.05 3.15
C ARG A 120 40.17 4.63 3.40
N PRO A 121 40.03 5.63 4.29
CA PRO A 121 38.74 6.26 4.58
C PRO A 121 38.21 7.03 3.36
N LEU A 122 36.89 6.93 3.16
CA LEU A 122 35.99 7.50 2.12
C LEU A 122 36.07 9.02 1.85
N ALA A 123 37.13 9.70 2.27
CA ALA A 123 37.37 11.10 1.94
C ALA A 123 38.66 11.23 1.13
N ALA A 124 38.52 11.71 -0.11
CA ALA A 124 39.57 12.04 -1.08
C ALA A 124 39.95 10.94 -2.08
N ARG A 125 39.12 10.81 -3.12
CA ARG A 125 39.57 10.49 -4.48
C ARG A 125 38.79 11.30 -5.51
N ARG A 126 39.45 11.56 -6.65
CA ARG A 126 39.23 12.71 -7.53
C ARG A 126 38.06 12.50 -8.48
N THR A 127 37.45 13.62 -8.85
CA THR A 127 36.24 13.84 -9.62
C THR A 127 36.23 13.37 -11.10
N ASN A 128 36.97 12.35 -11.53
CA ASN A 128 36.90 11.90 -12.94
C ASN A 128 37.30 10.44 -13.20
N ASP A 129 37.79 9.72 -12.20
CA ASP A 129 38.01 8.29 -12.34
C ASP A 129 36.92 7.63 -11.50
N PHE A 130 36.15 6.72 -12.13
CA PHE A 130 35.40 5.72 -11.39
C PHE A 130 36.45 5.07 -10.46
N ASP A 131 36.55 5.47 -9.20
CA ASP A 131 37.60 5.00 -8.31
C ASP A 131 37.02 3.79 -7.60
N TRP A 132 37.20 2.66 -8.29
CA TRP A 132 36.82 1.32 -7.89
C TRP A 132 37.50 0.89 -6.60
N GLU A 133 37.03 -0.25 -6.10
CA GLU A 133 37.81 -1.18 -5.29
C GLU A 133 37.79 -0.93 -3.78
N GLU A 134 36.60 -1.09 -3.21
CA GLU A 134 36.54 -1.77 -1.92
C GLU A 134 36.73 -3.28 -2.14
N TRP A 135 37.99 -3.73 -2.07
CA TRP A 135 38.28 -5.15 -2.00
C TRP A 135 38.10 -5.65 -0.57
N PHE A 136 37.37 -6.75 -0.45
CA PHE A 136 37.28 -7.52 0.78
C PHE A 136 37.85 -8.91 0.54
N ASP A 137 38.69 -9.39 1.46
CA ASP A 137 38.95 -10.82 1.59
C ASP A 137 37.60 -11.56 1.67
N ALA A 138 37.37 -12.54 0.77
CA ALA A 138 36.07 -13.19 0.64
C ALA A 138 35.59 -13.84 1.96
N PRO A 139 36.43 -14.58 2.72
CA PRO A 139 36.11 -15.02 4.08
C PRO A 139 35.62 -13.90 5.03
N THR A 140 36.28 -12.75 5.04
CA THR A 140 35.90 -11.61 5.88
C THR A 140 34.59 -10.99 5.43
N PHE A 141 34.38 -10.86 4.13
CA PHE A 141 33.13 -10.37 3.56
C PHE A 141 31.96 -11.30 3.92
N LEU A 142 32.11 -12.61 3.73
CA LEU A 142 31.12 -13.61 4.11
C LEU A 142 30.80 -13.59 5.61
N ARG A 143 31.80 -13.41 6.48
CA ARG A 143 31.57 -13.22 7.93
C ARG A 143 30.78 -11.95 8.23
N ARG A 144 31.01 -10.86 7.50
CA ARG A 144 30.25 -9.61 7.66
C ARG A 144 28.82 -9.74 7.20
N ILE A 145 28.58 -10.39 6.06
CA ILE A 145 27.23 -10.72 5.59
C ILE A 145 26.52 -11.57 6.64
N LEU A 146 27.16 -12.65 7.09
CA LEU A 146 26.59 -13.51 8.13
C LEU A 146 26.23 -12.73 9.40
N HIS A 147 27.12 -11.83 9.85
CA HIS A 147 26.86 -10.95 10.98
C HIS A 147 25.70 -9.98 10.70
N ALA A 148 25.62 -9.39 9.50
CA ALA A 148 24.52 -8.50 9.11
C ALA A 148 23.17 -9.23 9.07
N TYR A 149 23.14 -10.46 8.56
CA TYR A 149 21.97 -11.34 8.62
C TYR A 149 21.56 -11.67 10.06
N GLN A 150 22.53 -12.06 10.90
CA GLN A 150 22.29 -12.39 12.31
C GLN A 150 21.80 -11.19 13.12
N SER A 151 22.32 -9.99 12.84
CA SER A 151 21.94 -8.75 13.51
C SER A 151 20.71 -8.08 12.91
N LEU A 152 20.11 -8.65 11.86
CA LEU A 152 19.02 -8.05 11.09
C LEU A 152 19.37 -6.66 10.53
N ALA A 153 20.66 -6.39 10.31
CA ALA A 153 21.12 -5.20 9.60
C ALA A 153 20.95 -5.35 8.08
N LEU A 154 20.82 -6.60 7.61
CA LEU A 154 20.46 -6.94 6.24
C LEU A 154 19.35 -7.97 6.26
N THR A 155 18.17 -7.60 5.77
CA THR A 155 17.02 -8.51 5.65
C THR A 155 16.44 -8.49 4.23
N PRO A 156 15.88 -9.61 3.74
CA PRO A 156 15.19 -9.64 2.43
C PRO A 156 13.97 -8.70 2.34
N TRP A 157 13.49 -8.17 3.46
CA TRP A 157 12.29 -7.33 3.54
C TRP A 157 12.59 -5.83 3.61
N GLU A 158 13.84 -5.44 3.86
CA GLU A 158 14.29 -4.04 3.80
C GLU A 158 14.52 -3.54 2.38
N THR A 159 14.83 -4.44 1.45
CA THR A 159 15.14 -4.12 0.05
C THR A 159 13.88 -4.13 -0.83
N SER A 160 12.71 -3.79 -0.29
CA SER A 160 11.47 -3.72 -1.06
C SER A 160 11.00 -2.28 -1.09
N ASN A 161 11.17 -1.59 -2.23
CA ASN A 161 10.62 -0.25 -2.51
C ASN A 161 9.07 -0.17 -2.54
N ARG A 162 8.35 -0.96 -1.73
CA ARG A 162 6.95 -0.67 -1.44
C ARG A 162 6.93 0.44 -0.39
N GLU A 163 6.14 1.50 -0.63
CA GLU A 163 6.00 2.67 0.25
C GLU A 163 5.66 2.33 1.72
N ASP A 164 5.33 1.08 2.01
CA ASP A 164 5.47 0.42 3.30
C ASP A 164 5.87 -1.03 2.98
N GLY A 165 7.14 -1.44 3.13
CA GLY A 165 7.63 -2.78 2.77
C GLY A 165 6.66 -3.89 3.21
N TRP A 166 6.13 -4.69 2.27
CA TRP A 166 5.10 -5.72 2.54
C TRP A 166 3.81 -5.24 3.26
N GLY A 167 3.58 -3.93 3.34
CA GLY A 167 2.53 -3.27 4.10
C GLY A 167 2.85 -3.10 5.59
N LEU A 168 4.12 -3.20 5.99
CA LEU A 168 4.55 -3.17 7.39
C LEU A 168 5.85 -2.37 7.61
N ASN A 169 5.96 -1.73 8.77
CA ASN A 169 7.19 -1.07 9.18
C ASN A 169 8.33 -2.10 9.35
N VAL A 170 9.53 -1.78 8.86
CA VAL A 170 10.72 -2.63 8.99
C VAL A 170 10.98 -3.12 10.42
N THR A 171 10.74 -2.27 11.43
CA THR A 171 10.94 -2.61 12.84
C THR A 171 10.02 -3.75 13.28
N ILE A 172 8.78 -3.75 12.77
CA ILE A 172 7.80 -4.83 13.02
C ILE A 172 8.29 -6.12 12.37
N ILE A 173 8.74 -6.06 11.11
CA ILE A 173 9.24 -7.24 10.39
C ILE A 173 10.46 -7.83 11.12
N LYS A 174 11.40 -6.99 11.58
CA LYS A 174 12.57 -7.43 12.36
C LYS A 174 12.15 -8.13 13.66
N SER A 175 11.18 -7.58 14.40
CA SER A 175 10.64 -8.24 15.59
C SER A 175 10.09 -9.63 15.25
N ILE A 176 9.25 -9.72 14.21
CA ILE A 176 8.65 -10.99 13.78
C ILE A 176 9.72 -12.00 13.38
N LEU A 177 10.80 -11.58 12.69
CA LEU A 177 11.92 -12.46 12.36
C LEU A 177 12.55 -13.06 13.63
N GLN A 178 12.85 -12.22 14.63
CA GLN A 178 13.44 -12.67 15.90
C GLN A 178 12.52 -13.63 16.65
N ASP A 179 11.24 -13.27 16.77
CA ASP A 179 10.23 -14.07 17.47
C ASP A 179 10.02 -15.44 16.81
N ASN A 180 10.33 -15.55 15.53
CA ASN A 180 10.21 -16.77 14.73
C ASN A 180 11.53 -17.55 14.60
N GLY A 181 12.50 -17.30 15.49
CA GLY A 181 13.71 -18.11 15.59
C GLY A 181 14.81 -17.77 14.58
N TRP A 182 14.71 -16.62 13.90
CA TRP A 182 15.76 -16.16 13.02
C TRP A 182 17.09 -15.95 13.76
N PRO A 183 18.25 -16.33 13.17
CA PRO A 183 18.39 -17.06 11.90
C PRO A 183 18.48 -18.59 12.08
N ASN A 184 18.65 -19.09 13.31
CA ASN A 184 19.11 -20.46 13.56
C ASN A 184 17.99 -21.51 13.52
N PHE A 185 16.78 -21.14 13.98
CA PHE A 185 15.63 -22.02 14.12
C PHE A 185 14.40 -21.39 13.46
N PHE A 186 14.60 -20.79 12.29
CA PHE A 186 13.57 -20.01 11.62
C PHE A 186 12.37 -20.87 11.25
N ASP A 187 11.19 -20.55 11.80
CA ASP A 187 9.91 -21.16 11.41
C ASP A 187 9.25 -20.29 10.33
N PRO A 188 9.33 -20.70 9.04
CA PRO A 188 8.75 -19.91 7.96
C PRO A 188 7.22 -19.88 8.02
N ASP A 189 6.56 -20.93 8.50
CA ASP A 189 5.09 -20.96 8.55
C ASP A 189 4.57 -20.04 9.66
N GLN A 190 5.21 -20.05 10.82
CA GLN A 190 4.85 -19.17 11.93
C GLN A 190 5.20 -17.71 11.61
N PHE A 191 6.32 -17.46 10.93
CA PHE A 191 6.69 -16.13 10.44
C PHE A 191 5.62 -15.57 9.51
N ASN A 192 5.17 -16.33 8.52
CA ASN A 192 4.15 -15.85 7.59
C ASN A 192 2.79 -15.64 8.27
N ALA A 193 2.43 -16.50 9.22
CA ALA A 193 1.23 -16.29 10.02
C ALA A 193 1.32 -14.98 10.83
N ASP A 194 2.44 -14.72 11.50
CA ASP A 194 2.63 -13.48 12.28
C ASP A 194 2.75 -12.24 11.39
N LEU A 195 3.31 -12.36 10.19
CA LEU A 195 3.33 -11.29 9.18
C LEU A 195 1.90 -10.92 8.73
N ILE A 196 1.06 -11.92 8.45
CA ILE A 196 -0.36 -11.71 8.14
C ILE A 196 -1.06 -11.03 9.31
N ARG A 197 -0.86 -11.50 10.55
CA ARG A 197 -1.44 -10.87 11.75
C ARG A 197 -1.05 -9.41 11.84
N ALA A 198 0.23 -9.08 11.68
CA ALA A 198 0.71 -7.71 11.76
C ALA A 198 0.11 -6.84 10.65
N LYS A 199 0.02 -7.35 9.41
CA LYS A 199 -0.54 -6.64 8.26
C LYS A 199 -2.02 -6.27 8.48
N HIS A 200 -2.76 -7.13 9.16
CA HIS A 200 -4.17 -6.95 9.46
C HIS A 200 -4.43 -6.49 10.90
N ALA A 201 -3.39 -6.09 11.63
CA ALA A 201 -3.53 -5.58 12.99
C ALA A 201 -4.27 -4.24 12.97
N ASP A 202 -5.07 -3.98 14.00
CA ASP A 202 -5.74 -2.69 14.13
C ASP A 202 -4.67 -1.59 14.33
N PRO A 203 -4.79 -0.44 13.64
CA PRO A 203 -3.87 0.69 13.83
C PRO A 203 -3.95 1.34 15.21
N GLY A 204 -4.72 0.77 16.15
CA GLY A 204 -4.94 1.27 17.50
C GLY A 204 -6.13 2.23 17.59
N ARG A 205 -7.00 2.25 16.58
CA ARG A 205 -8.09 3.22 16.41
C ARG A 205 -9.47 2.61 16.62
N GLY A 206 -9.61 1.29 16.46
CA GLY A 206 -10.81 0.53 16.81
C GLY A 206 -12.09 1.18 16.25
N PRO A 207 -13.07 1.55 17.08
CA PRO A 207 -14.33 2.10 16.59
C PRO A 207 -14.19 3.50 15.96
N ALA A 208 -13.07 4.19 16.18
CA ALA A 208 -12.81 5.53 15.65
C ALA A 208 -12.12 5.52 14.27
N GLU A 209 -11.70 4.37 13.75
CA GLU A 209 -10.94 4.28 12.50
C GLU A 209 -11.68 4.93 11.31
N ALA A 210 -12.99 4.72 11.19
CA ALA A 210 -13.80 5.35 10.14
C ALA A 210 -13.75 6.89 10.22
N ALA A 211 -13.79 7.45 11.44
CA ALA A 211 -13.71 8.90 11.64
C ALA A 211 -12.30 9.44 11.34
N TYR A 212 -11.25 8.73 11.73
CA TYR A 212 -9.88 9.08 11.34
C TYR A 212 -9.66 9.07 9.82
N ARG A 213 -10.22 8.08 9.12
CA ARG A 213 -10.20 8.04 7.65
C ARG A 213 -10.89 9.27 7.06
N SER A 214 -12.08 9.62 7.55
CA SER A 214 -12.78 10.84 7.13
C SER A 214 -11.96 12.10 7.37
N ILE A 215 -11.33 12.24 8.55
CA ILE A 215 -10.46 13.39 8.84
C ILE A 215 -9.30 13.44 7.85
N ARG A 216 -8.61 12.31 7.62
CA ARG A 216 -7.47 12.25 6.70
C ARG A 216 -7.87 12.62 5.27
N THR A 217 -9.02 12.15 4.78
CA THR A 217 -9.51 12.49 3.43
C THR A 217 -9.92 13.96 3.33
N LEU A 218 -10.66 14.47 4.32
CA LEU A 218 -11.22 15.82 4.27
C LEU A 218 -10.20 16.91 4.58
N ALA A 219 -9.43 16.76 5.66
CA ALA A 219 -8.44 17.72 6.11
C ALA A 219 -7.05 17.52 5.47
N GLY A 220 -6.78 16.31 4.98
CA GLY A 220 -5.46 15.93 4.50
C GLY A 220 -4.56 15.45 5.63
N GLY A 221 -3.26 15.38 5.35
CA GLY A 221 -2.28 14.95 6.34
C GLY A 221 -0.86 14.94 5.79
N VAL A 222 0.04 14.38 6.58
CA VAL A 222 1.40 14.06 6.16
C VAL A 222 1.46 12.54 6.01
N ASP A 223 1.93 12.05 4.87
CA ASP A 223 2.13 10.62 4.68
C ASP A 223 3.42 10.11 5.38
N GLY A 224 3.67 8.81 5.27
CA GLY A 224 4.84 8.17 5.88
C GLY A 224 6.18 8.71 5.37
N LEU A 225 6.19 9.42 4.24
CA LEU A 225 7.37 10.00 3.62
C LEU A 225 7.54 11.49 3.96
N GLY A 226 6.66 12.05 4.79
CA GLY A 226 6.70 13.46 5.14
C GLY A 226 6.06 14.37 4.08
N PHE A 227 5.45 13.83 3.02
CA PHE A 227 4.77 14.66 2.03
C PHE A 227 3.41 15.09 2.55
N ARG A 228 3.13 16.37 2.34
CA ARG A 228 1.82 16.95 2.65
C ARG A 228 0.84 16.56 1.55
N ASN A 229 -0.17 15.79 1.91
CA ASN A 229 -1.31 15.49 1.06
C ASN A 229 -2.43 16.49 1.39
N PRO A 230 -2.76 17.43 0.48
CA PRO A 230 -3.88 18.34 0.70
C PRO A 230 -5.18 17.53 0.72
N GLY A 231 -5.99 17.73 1.75
CA GLY A 231 -7.31 17.11 1.83
C GLY A 231 -8.30 17.76 0.87
N ASP A 232 -9.46 17.13 0.73
CA ASP A 232 -10.53 17.61 -0.16
C ASP A 232 -10.95 19.06 0.13
N ILE A 233 -10.97 19.47 1.41
CA ILE A 233 -11.34 20.83 1.83
C ILE A 233 -10.34 21.85 1.31
N GLU A 234 -9.04 21.57 1.45
CA GLU A 234 -7.99 22.48 0.97
C GLU A 234 -8.01 22.57 -0.55
N TYR A 235 -8.14 21.43 -1.22
CA TYR A 235 -8.26 21.37 -2.67
C TYR A 235 -9.42 22.25 -3.17
N ARG A 236 -10.62 22.10 -2.60
CA ARG A 236 -11.79 22.91 -3.00
C ARG A 236 -11.66 24.37 -2.62
N ARG A 237 -11.13 24.68 -1.44
CA ARG A 237 -10.91 26.08 -1.02
C ARG A 237 -9.98 26.81 -1.98
N ASN A 238 -9.00 26.09 -2.55
CA ASN A 238 -8.07 26.65 -3.54
C ASN A 238 -8.64 26.68 -4.96
N SER A 239 -9.58 25.79 -5.32
CA SER A 239 -10.22 25.78 -6.66
C SER A 239 -11.22 26.92 -6.84
N ILE A 240 -11.99 27.25 -5.80
CA ILE A 240 -13.08 28.25 -5.86
C ILE A 240 -12.62 29.61 -6.41
N PRO A 241 -11.52 30.23 -5.93
CA PRO A 241 -11.04 31.49 -6.50
C PRO A 241 -10.70 31.41 -7.99
N GLY A 242 -10.15 30.28 -8.45
CA GLY A 242 -9.86 30.07 -9.87
C GLY A 242 -11.13 30.00 -10.73
N LEU A 243 -12.21 29.40 -10.20
CA LEU A 243 -13.51 29.37 -10.87
C LEU A 243 -14.16 30.77 -10.92
N GLU A 244 -14.06 31.53 -9.83
CA GLU A 244 -14.55 32.92 -9.77
C GLU A 244 -13.77 33.85 -10.71
N ASP A 245 -12.45 33.68 -10.79
CA ASP A 245 -11.60 34.41 -11.73
C ASP A 245 -11.93 34.04 -13.18
N SER A 246 -12.20 32.75 -13.45
CA SER A 246 -12.65 32.26 -14.76
C SER A 246 -13.99 32.90 -15.14
N ALA A 247 -14.95 32.95 -14.21
CA ALA A 247 -16.21 33.67 -14.42
C ALA A 247 -15.96 35.16 -14.73
N ARG A 248 -15.09 35.84 -13.98
CA ARG A 248 -14.81 37.28 -14.17
C ARG A 248 -14.17 37.62 -15.52
N LEU A 249 -13.31 36.75 -16.03
CA LEU A 249 -12.57 36.95 -17.28
C LEU A 249 -13.37 36.54 -18.52
N GLU A 250 -14.40 35.72 -18.33
CA GLU A 250 -15.21 35.20 -19.42
C GLU A 250 -16.05 36.30 -20.08
N LYS A 251 -16.05 36.31 -21.41
CA LYS A 251 -16.78 37.29 -22.23
C LYS A 251 -18.08 36.71 -22.77
N ASN A 252 -18.16 35.39 -22.91
CA ASN A 252 -19.39 34.71 -23.29
C ASN A 252 -20.31 34.60 -22.07
N GLU A 253 -21.52 35.17 -22.16
CA GLU A 253 -22.49 35.18 -21.06
C GLU A 253 -22.88 33.76 -20.60
N GLU A 254 -23.00 32.80 -21.51
CA GLU A 254 -23.31 31.40 -21.19
C GLU A 254 -22.20 30.78 -20.32
N GLN A 255 -20.95 30.93 -20.76
CA GLN A 255 -19.79 30.41 -20.06
C GLN A 255 -19.55 31.14 -18.73
N HIS A 256 -19.85 32.43 -18.66
CA HIS A 256 -19.80 33.21 -17.42
C HIS A 256 -20.72 32.59 -16.36
N TRP A 257 -21.98 32.32 -16.71
CA TRP A 257 -22.93 31.68 -15.80
C TRP A 257 -22.54 30.24 -15.46
N TYR A 258 -22.01 29.48 -16.41
CA TYR A 258 -21.46 28.15 -16.12
C TYR A 258 -20.35 28.21 -15.05
N TRP A 259 -19.39 29.14 -15.15
CA TRP A 259 -18.34 29.27 -14.14
C TRP A 259 -18.87 29.70 -12.77
N LEU A 260 -19.86 30.60 -12.73
CA LEU A 260 -20.54 30.97 -11.49
C LEU A 260 -21.23 29.78 -10.84
N TYR A 261 -21.88 28.92 -11.64
CA TYR A 261 -22.50 27.69 -11.15
C TYR A 261 -21.47 26.77 -10.51
N ARG A 262 -20.35 26.53 -11.21
CA ARG A 262 -19.27 25.67 -10.71
C ARG A 262 -18.70 26.18 -9.39
N ALA A 263 -18.47 27.49 -9.26
CA ALA A 263 -18.03 28.10 -8.02
C ALA A 263 -19.06 27.93 -6.89
N ALA A 264 -20.36 28.12 -7.17
CA ALA A 264 -21.43 27.93 -6.19
C ALA A 264 -21.54 26.46 -5.72
N SER A 265 -21.47 25.51 -6.66
CA SER A 265 -21.51 24.07 -6.39
C SER A 265 -20.31 23.61 -5.53
N ASP A 266 -19.11 24.11 -5.82
CA ASP A 266 -17.92 23.84 -5.02
C ASP A 266 -18.03 24.44 -3.61
N ARG A 267 -18.63 25.63 -3.44
CA ARG A 267 -18.91 26.22 -2.12
C ARG A 267 -19.88 25.35 -1.31
N TRP A 268 -20.97 24.87 -1.88
CA TRP A 268 -21.90 23.98 -1.17
C TRP A 268 -21.23 22.67 -0.76
N THR A 269 -20.38 22.12 -1.63
CA THR A 269 -19.63 20.89 -1.31
C THR A 269 -18.62 21.14 -0.20
N LEU A 270 -17.93 22.29 -0.22
CA LEU A 270 -17.01 22.71 0.83
C LEU A 270 -17.73 22.84 2.19
N GLU A 271 -18.89 23.52 2.25
CA GLU A 271 -19.72 23.64 3.47
C GLU A 271 -20.04 22.26 4.06
N LYS A 272 -20.45 21.31 3.20
CA LYS A 272 -20.75 19.94 3.61
C LYS A 272 -19.52 19.24 4.16
N GLN A 273 -18.40 19.29 3.45
CA GLN A 273 -17.14 18.66 3.86
C GLN A 273 -16.61 19.24 5.18
N GLU A 274 -16.75 20.54 5.41
CA GLU A 274 -16.39 21.17 6.69
C GLU A 274 -17.29 20.71 7.83
N ALA A 275 -18.59 20.49 7.58
CA ALA A 275 -19.51 19.94 8.57
C ALA A 275 -19.18 18.46 8.89
N GLU A 276 -18.89 17.66 7.86
CA GLU A 276 -18.46 16.26 8.01
C GLU A 276 -17.14 16.14 8.78
N LEU A 277 -16.17 17.02 8.51
CA LEU A 277 -14.91 17.06 9.24
C LEU A 277 -15.14 17.35 10.73
N LYS A 278 -15.97 18.35 11.05
CA LYS A 278 -16.30 18.70 12.44
C LYS A 278 -16.98 17.54 13.17
N GLU A 279 -17.86 16.81 12.50
CA GLU A 279 -18.52 15.65 13.10
C GLU A 279 -17.53 14.49 13.31
N ALA A 280 -16.66 14.22 12.32
CA ALA A 280 -15.63 13.20 12.45
C ALA A 280 -14.66 13.50 13.61
N GLN A 281 -14.25 14.77 13.77
CA GLN A 281 -13.44 15.22 14.90
C GLN A 281 -14.12 14.98 16.24
N LYS A 282 -15.40 15.35 16.38
CA LYS A 282 -16.17 15.06 17.60
C LYS A 282 -16.28 13.57 17.90
N ILE A 283 -16.44 12.74 16.87
CA ILE A 283 -16.48 11.29 17.03
C ILE A 283 -15.14 10.78 17.57
N VAL A 284 -14.01 11.24 17.03
CA VAL A 284 -12.67 10.89 17.52
C VAL A 284 -12.48 11.36 18.96
N GLU A 285 -12.78 12.63 19.27
CA GLU A 285 -12.67 13.16 20.65
C GLU A 285 -13.49 12.36 21.66
N ARG A 286 -14.68 11.89 21.25
CA ARG A 286 -15.55 11.07 22.09
C ARG A 286 -15.05 9.64 22.26
N LEU A 287 -14.51 9.03 21.20
CA LEU A 287 -14.09 7.62 21.19
C LEU A 287 -12.63 7.41 21.62
N CYS A 288 -11.80 8.45 21.55
CA CYS A 288 -10.38 8.41 21.84
C CYS A 288 -10.00 9.51 22.87
N PRO A 289 -10.49 9.42 24.11
CA PRO A 289 -10.08 10.37 25.14
C PRO A 289 -8.56 10.26 25.37
N ASN A 290 -7.87 11.41 25.43
CA ASN A 290 -6.41 11.48 25.55
C ASN A 290 -5.63 10.77 24.43
N ASP A 291 -6.18 10.77 23.21
CA ASP A 291 -5.59 10.11 22.02
C ASP A 291 -5.46 8.58 22.12
N GLU A 292 -6.08 7.96 23.13
CA GLU A 292 -6.15 6.50 23.29
C GLU A 292 -7.54 5.98 22.89
N CYS A 293 -7.66 5.39 21.70
CA CYS A 293 -8.92 4.85 21.19
C CYS A 293 -9.23 3.42 21.65
N ILE A 294 -8.18 2.67 22.01
CA ILE A 294 -8.28 1.29 22.47
C ILE A 294 -7.43 1.16 23.73
N ALA A 295 -7.98 0.57 24.78
CA ALA A 295 -7.21 0.24 25.96
C ALA A 295 -6.05 -0.71 25.58
N PRO A 296 -4.82 -0.55 26.11
CA PRO A 296 -3.66 -1.34 25.70
C PRO A 296 -3.87 -2.87 25.71
N GLY A 297 -4.71 -3.38 26.63
CA GLY A 297 -5.03 -4.80 26.73
C GLY A 297 -6.16 -5.30 25.81
N ASP A 298 -6.85 -4.40 25.11
CA ASP A 298 -7.98 -4.74 24.24
C ASP A 298 -7.59 -4.76 22.77
N LYS A 299 -6.36 -4.33 22.44
CA LYS A 299 -5.80 -4.42 21.08
C LYS A 299 -5.91 -5.85 20.51
N ILE A 300 -5.65 -6.86 21.34
CA ILE A 300 -5.76 -8.28 20.95
C ILE A 300 -7.17 -8.62 20.44
N LEU A 301 -8.22 -8.02 21.03
CA LEU A 301 -9.60 -8.26 20.61
C LEU A 301 -9.88 -7.64 19.25
N TRP A 302 -9.34 -6.44 18.99
CA TRP A 302 -9.47 -5.76 17.70
C TRP A 302 -8.64 -6.43 16.60
N ASP A 303 -7.41 -6.85 16.89
CA ASP A 303 -6.58 -7.62 15.96
C ASP A 303 -7.29 -8.92 15.55
N PHE A 304 -7.89 -9.63 16.52
CA PHE A 304 -8.71 -10.81 16.22
C PHE A 304 -9.95 -10.47 15.38
N PHE A 305 -10.67 -9.40 15.72
CA PHE A 305 -11.87 -8.98 15.01
C PHE A 305 -11.61 -8.70 13.52
N HIS A 306 -10.55 -7.96 13.20
CA HIS A 306 -10.15 -7.68 11.82
C HIS A 306 -9.71 -8.94 11.09
N LEU A 307 -8.93 -9.79 11.75
CA LEU A 307 -8.45 -11.02 11.15
C LEU A 307 -9.57 -12.04 10.90
N GLU A 308 -10.58 -12.08 11.77
CA GLU A 308 -11.78 -12.91 11.56
C GLU A 308 -12.55 -12.45 10.32
N LYS A 309 -12.72 -11.13 10.12
CA LYS A 309 -13.34 -10.58 8.91
C LYS A 309 -12.60 -11.00 7.65
N VAL A 310 -11.27 -10.83 7.63
CA VAL A 310 -10.42 -11.21 6.48
C VAL A 310 -10.45 -12.73 6.24
N TYR A 311 -10.44 -13.53 7.32
CA TYR A 311 -10.55 -14.99 7.22
C TYR A 311 -11.89 -15.40 6.63
N GLU A 312 -13.00 -14.85 7.11
CA GLU A 312 -14.33 -15.15 6.57
C GLU A 312 -14.48 -14.74 5.10
N GLU A 313 -14.00 -13.54 4.73
CA GLU A 313 -13.95 -13.08 3.33
C GLU A 313 -13.14 -14.06 2.46
N THR A 314 -12.00 -14.53 2.96
CA THR A 314 -11.14 -15.49 2.23
C THR A 314 -11.80 -16.86 2.11
N GLN A 315 -12.54 -17.33 3.11
CA GLN A 315 -13.29 -18.60 3.03
C GLN A 315 -14.46 -18.54 2.04
N ARG A 316 -15.00 -17.35 1.77
CA ARG A 316 -16.09 -17.13 0.82
C ARG A 316 -15.61 -16.85 -0.61
N ALA A 317 -14.36 -16.44 -0.77
CA ALA A 317 -13.77 -16.16 -2.07
C ALA A 317 -13.82 -17.39 -3.00
N THR A 318 -13.82 -17.13 -4.30
CA THR A 318 -13.72 -18.18 -5.32
C THR A 318 -12.50 -19.06 -5.07
N SER A 319 -12.60 -20.34 -5.45
CA SER A 319 -11.49 -21.29 -5.26
C SER A 319 -10.19 -20.77 -5.88
N ALA A 320 -9.05 -21.18 -5.34
CA ALA A 320 -7.73 -20.82 -5.88
C ALA A 320 -7.63 -21.19 -7.37
N GLU A 321 -8.21 -22.33 -7.74
CA GLU A 321 -8.31 -22.83 -9.11
C GLU A 321 -9.06 -21.86 -10.03
N GLU A 322 -10.23 -21.37 -9.61
CA GLU A 322 -11.01 -20.40 -10.38
C GLU A 322 -10.33 -19.03 -10.45
N ALA A 323 -9.78 -18.54 -9.33
CA ALA A 323 -9.06 -17.26 -9.27
C ALA A 323 -7.84 -17.27 -10.21
N CYS A 324 -7.15 -18.41 -10.31
CA CYS A 324 -5.96 -18.58 -11.13
C CYS A 324 -6.23 -19.03 -12.56
N ALA A 325 -7.49 -19.27 -12.97
CA ALA A 325 -7.84 -19.88 -14.26
C ALA A 325 -7.27 -19.15 -15.50
N LYS A 326 -7.02 -17.84 -15.39
CA LYS A 326 -6.44 -17.01 -16.45
C LYS A 326 -4.93 -16.76 -16.31
N SER A 327 -4.30 -17.31 -15.28
CA SER A 327 -2.86 -17.13 -15.04
C SER A 327 -2.04 -17.98 -16.00
N ALA A 328 -1.03 -17.38 -16.64
CA ALA A 328 -0.03 -18.12 -17.41
C ALA A 328 0.79 -19.08 -16.53
N ARG A 329 0.78 -18.89 -15.20
CA ARG A 329 1.41 -19.74 -14.19
C ARG A 329 0.36 -20.30 -13.23
N TYR A 330 -0.54 -21.11 -13.77
CA TYR A 330 -1.68 -21.65 -13.03
C TYR A 330 -1.25 -22.38 -11.75
N ASP A 331 -0.35 -23.36 -11.84
CA ASP A 331 0.05 -24.19 -10.70
C ASP A 331 0.70 -23.38 -9.56
N THR A 332 1.63 -22.49 -9.89
CA THR A 332 2.28 -21.61 -8.91
C THR A 332 1.28 -20.64 -8.27
N CYS A 333 0.38 -20.07 -9.06
CA CYS A 333 -0.69 -19.21 -8.55
C CYS A 333 -1.57 -19.97 -7.55
N VAL A 334 -2.02 -21.18 -7.90
CA VAL A 334 -2.84 -22.03 -7.03
C VAL A 334 -2.09 -22.39 -5.74
N ALA A 335 -0.82 -22.77 -5.84
CA ALA A 335 0.02 -23.09 -4.68
C ALA A 335 0.18 -21.90 -3.74
N ARG A 336 0.39 -20.69 -4.29
CA ARG A 336 0.48 -19.44 -3.52
C ARG A 336 -0.81 -19.16 -2.76
N HIS A 337 -1.95 -19.18 -3.43
CA HIS A 337 -3.26 -18.98 -2.78
C HIS A 337 -3.51 -20.01 -1.67
N LYS A 338 -3.17 -21.29 -1.91
CA LYS A 338 -3.30 -22.34 -0.88
C LYS A 338 -2.42 -22.09 0.34
N ASN A 339 -1.18 -21.63 0.13
CA ASN A 339 -0.26 -21.29 1.22
C ASN A 339 -0.73 -20.05 1.98
N GLU A 340 -1.16 -19.00 1.30
CA GLU A 340 -1.72 -17.79 1.92
C GLU A 340 -2.94 -18.13 2.78
N THR A 341 -3.89 -18.92 2.26
CA THR A 341 -5.07 -19.37 3.03
C THR A 341 -4.65 -20.21 4.25
N ARG A 342 -3.64 -21.08 4.11
CA ARG A 342 -3.10 -21.87 5.22
C ARG A 342 -2.48 -20.99 6.30
N TRP A 343 -1.65 -20.01 5.93
CA TRP A 343 -1.02 -19.09 6.88
C TRP A 343 -2.05 -18.17 7.53
N LEU A 344 -3.07 -17.72 6.78
CA LEU A 344 -4.19 -16.96 7.31
C LEU A 344 -5.00 -17.78 8.34
N GLY A 345 -5.24 -19.06 8.08
CA GLY A 345 -5.88 -19.96 9.05
C GLY A 345 -5.08 -20.08 10.35
N ARG A 346 -3.74 -20.23 10.26
CA ARG A 346 -2.87 -20.23 11.44
C ARG A 346 -2.90 -18.89 12.20
N ALA A 347 -2.86 -17.78 11.47
CA ALA A 347 -2.95 -16.44 12.02
C ALA A 347 -4.27 -16.25 12.78
N TYR A 348 -5.39 -16.70 12.19
CA TYR A 348 -6.73 -16.69 12.77
C TYR A 348 -6.77 -17.50 14.07
N ASP A 349 -6.36 -18.77 14.03
CA ASP A 349 -6.39 -19.66 15.19
C ASP A 349 -5.57 -19.12 16.37
N LYS A 350 -4.38 -18.56 16.09
CA LYS A 350 -3.51 -17.96 17.10
C LYS A 350 -4.16 -16.72 17.72
N SER A 351 -4.66 -15.79 16.90
CA SER A 351 -5.33 -14.58 17.38
C SER A 351 -6.60 -14.90 18.17
N LYS A 352 -7.37 -15.90 17.72
CA LYS A 352 -8.56 -16.41 18.42
C LYS A 352 -8.21 -16.96 19.81
N CYS A 353 -7.18 -17.81 19.89
CA CYS A 353 -6.72 -18.36 21.16
C CYS A 353 -6.32 -17.25 22.14
N GLU A 354 -5.57 -16.25 21.67
CA GLU A 354 -5.12 -15.11 22.49
C GLU A 354 -6.31 -14.25 22.95
N ALA A 355 -7.27 -13.94 22.07
CA ALA A 355 -8.47 -13.18 22.41
C ALA A 355 -9.37 -13.92 23.42
N LEU A 356 -9.56 -15.23 23.23
CA LEU A 356 -10.31 -16.07 24.18
C LEU A 356 -9.61 -16.15 25.54
N ALA A 357 -8.29 -16.32 25.58
CA ALA A 357 -7.51 -16.33 26.82
C ALA A 357 -7.61 -15.00 27.55
N ARG A 358 -7.53 -13.88 26.81
CA ARG A 358 -7.74 -12.53 27.36
C ARG A 358 -9.11 -12.39 27.99
N CYS A 359 -10.18 -12.80 27.30
CA CYS A 359 -11.53 -12.72 27.85
C CYS A 359 -11.80 -13.69 29.02
N ALA A 360 -11.19 -14.87 29.01
CA ALA A 360 -11.21 -15.75 30.18
C ALA A 360 -10.54 -15.10 31.41
N SER A 361 -9.45 -14.34 31.22
CA SER A 361 -8.72 -13.68 32.30
C SER A 361 -9.35 -12.39 32.83
N THR A 362 -10.10 -11.67 32.00
CA THR A 362 -10.64 -10.34 32.32
C THR A 362 -12.15 -10.28 32.46
N GLY A 363 -12.86 -11.32 32.04
CA GLY A 363 -14.32 -11.31 31.95
C GLY A 363 -14.88 -10.51 30.77
N CYS A 364 -14.05 -10.12 29.79
CA CYS A 364 -14.56 -9.53 28.55
C CYS A 364 -15.33 -10.54 27.69
N SER A 365 -16.01 -10.05 26.67
CA SER A 365 -16.52 -10.84 25.55
C SER A 365 -15.76 -10.49 24.28
N LEU A 366 -15.66 -11.44 23.34
CA LEU A 366 -15.17 -11.14 21.99
C LEU A 366 -16.01 -10.03 21.35
N LEU A 367 -15.38 -9.22 20.50
CA LEU A 367 -16.06 -8.17 19.76
C LEU A 367 -17.10 -8.80 18.83
N HIS A 368 -18.33 -8.28 18.86
CA HIS A 368 -19.40 -8.79 18.03
C HIS A 368 -19.20 -8.34 16.59
N GLN A 369 -19.06 -9.31 15.68
CA GLN A 369 -19.25 -9.04 14.26
C GLN A 369 -20.72 -8.75 14.01
N GLN A 370 -20.99 -7.63 13.33
CA GLN A 370 -22.35 -7.26 12.97
C GLN A 370 -23.00 -8.41 12.24
N SER A 371 -24.15 -8.85 12.74
CA SER A 371 -24.96 -9.83 12.05
C SER A 371 -25.33 -9.32 10.66
N LEU A 372 -25.62 -10.25 9.75
CA LEU A 372 -26.14 -9.95 8.41
C LEU A 372 -27.29 -8.92 8.45
N GLU A 373 -28.21 -9.08 9.41
CA GLU A 373 -29.34 -8.16 9.61
C GLU A 373 -28.88 -6.75 10.00
N GLU A 374 -27.95 -6.63 10.95
CA GLU A 374 -27.39 -5.33 11.34
C GLU A 374 -26.63 -4.66 10.21
N GLN A 375 -25.88 -5.42 9.40
CA GLN A 375 -25.18 -4.90 8.23
C GLN A 375 -26.17 -4.37 7.17
N ILE A 376 -27.28 -5.07 6.95
CA ILE A 376 -28.36 -4.63 6.05
C ILE A 376 -28.99 -3.34 6.56
N LEU A 377 -29.35 -3.29 7.84
CA LEU A 377 -29.98 -2.11 8.45
C LEU A 377 -29.05 -0.90 8.40
N SER A 378 -27.77 -1.08 8.72
CA SER A 378 -26.74 -0.04 8.63
C SER A 378 -26.55 0.47 7.19
N SER A 379 -26.49 -0.44 6.21
CA SER A 379 -26.34 -0.07 4.80
C SER A 379 -27.58 0.64 4.26
N SER A 380 -28.78 0.19 4.64
CA SER A 380 -30.05 0.85 4.33
C SER A 380 -30.12 2.25 4.94
N GLY A 381 -29.68 2.43 6.19
CA GLY A 381 -29.60 3.73 6.85
C GLY A 381 -28.71 4.72 6.08
N ARG A 382 -27.50 4.29 5.71
CA ARG A 382 -26.58 5.12 4.90
C ARG A 382 -27.14 5.51 3.54
N LEU A 383 -27.87 4.61 2.89
CA LEU A 383 -28.55 4.95 1.63
C LEU A 383 -29.66 5.99 1.83
N HIS A 384 -30.42 5.93 2.93
CA HIS A 384 -31.41 6.96 3.27
C HIS A 384 -30.75 8.31 3.56
N ASP A 385 -29.62 8.32 4.26
CA ASP A 385 -28.86 9.54 4.52
C ASP A 385 -28.37 10.16 3.21
N ARG A 386 -27.80 9.34 2.31
CA ARG A 386 -27.36 9.81 0.98
C ARG A 386 -28.53 10.33 0.14
N LEU A 387 -29.67 9.65 0.17
CA LEU A 387 -30.88 10.09 -0.52
C LEU A 387 -31.35 11.46 -0.01
N THR A 388 -31.36 11.64 1.31
CA THR A 388 -31.72 12.92 1.94
C THR A 388 -30.75 14.04 1.53
N GLN A 389 -29.45 13.74 1.50
CA GLN A 389 -28.43 14.69 1.05
C GLN A 389 -28.59 15.06 -0.43
N ASN A 390 -28.86 14.08 -1.30
CA ASN A 390 -29.11 14.32 -2.72
C ASN A 390 -30.35 15.21 -2.92
N GLN A 391 -31.44 14.98 -2.17
CA GLN A 391 -32.64 15.81 -2.23
C GLN A 391 -32.38 17.26 -1.80
N ILE A 392 -31.57 17.47 -0.76
CA ILE A 392 -31.15 18.82 -0.34
C ILE A 392 -30.31 19.48 -1.44
N HIS A 393 -29.39 18.73 -2.06
CA HIS A 393 -28.54 19.25 -3.14
C HIS A 393 -29.37 19.63 -4.37
N VAL A 394 -30.27 18.75 -4.84
CA VAL A 394 -31.19 19.04 -5.96
C VAL A 394 -31.97 20.31 -5.70
N ARG A 395 -32.49 20.52 -4.48
CA ARG A 395 -33.20 21.76 -4.15
C ARG A 395 -32.31 23.00 -4.32
N ARG A 396 -31.07 22.97 -3.84
CA ARG A 396 -30.12 24.08 -4.00
C ARG A 396 -29.78 24.33 -5.47
N VAL A 397 -29.58 23.28 -6.25
CA VAL A 397 -29.29 23.38 -7.69
C VAL A 397 -30.49 23.94 -8.45
N GLN A 398 -31.71 23.52 -8.11
CA GLN A 398 -32.95 24.05 -8.70
C GLN A 398 -33.15 25.53 -8.37
N GLU A 399 -32.97 25.92 -7.11
CA GLU A 399 -33.01 27.33 -6.69
C GLU A 399 -32.01 28.17 -7.47
N TRP A 400 -30.82 27.61 -7.76
CA TRP A 400 -29.79 28.29 -8.56
C TRP A 400 -30.14 28.33 -10.06
N HIS A 401 -30.66 27.24 -10.62
CA HIS A 401 -31.13 27.15 -12.00
C HIS A 401 -32.16 28.24 -12.32
N ASP A 402 -33.06 28.52 -11.38
CA ASP A 402 -34.09 29.55 -11.53
C ASP A 402 -33.53 30.98 -11.51
N THR A 403 -32.26 31.18 -11.10
CA THR A 403 -31.57 32.48 -11.18
C THR A 403 -30.92 32.77 -12.53
N ILE A 404 -30.73 31.74 -13.37
CA ILE A 404 -30.09 31.89 -14.68
C ILE A 404 -31.08 32.54 -15.66
N PRO A 405 -30.70 33.63 -16.37
CA PRO A 405 -31.55 34.23 -17.39
C PRO A 405 -32.10 33.23 -18.42
N GLU A 406 -33.36 33.38 -18.81
CA GLU A 406 -34.05 32.44 -19.72
C GLU A 406 -33.39 32.31 -21.11
N HIS A 407 -32.70 33.36 -21.57
CA HIS A 407 -32.03 33.35 -22.87
C HIS A 407 -30.71 32.56 -22.89
N LEU A 408 -30.21 32.16 -21.71
CA LEU A 408 -28.95 31.42 -21.55
C LEU A 408 -29.20 29.92 -21.51
N THR A 409 -29.50 29.37 -22.68
CA THR A 409 -29.94 27.97 -22.82
C THR A 409 -28.83 26.98 -22.48
N GLU A 410 -27.57 27.26 -22.84
CA GLU A 410 -26.45 26.32 -22.61
C GLU A 410 -26.09 26.23 -21.12
N ALA A 411 -26.04 27.37 -20.43
CA ALA A 411 -25.81 27.42 -18.99
C ALA A 411 -26.92 26.70 -18.22
N ARG A 412 -28.19 26.91 -18.60
CA ARG A 412 -29.34 26.21 -18.00
C ARG A 412 -29.27 24.70 -18.24
N GLU A 413 -28.93 24.26 -19.45
CA GLU A 413 -28.73 22.83 -19.76
C GLU A 413 -27.64 22.21 -18.90
N HIS A 414 -26.51 22.88 -18.68
CA HIS A 414 -25.46 22.36 -17.79
C HIS A 414 -25.92 22.17 -16.34
N VAL A 415 -26.71 23.10 -15.82
CA VAL A 415 -27.28 22.96 -14.47
C VAL A 415 -28.35 21.88 -14.43
N GLN A 416 -29.18 21.77 -15.48
CA GLN A 416 -30.17 20.72 -15.60
C GLN A 416 -29.53 19.33 -15.65
N GLN A 417 -28.41 19.16 -16.35
CA GLN A 417 -27.66 17.89 -16.37
C GLN A 417 -27.18 17.47 -14.97
N ASP A 418 -26.80 18.42 -14.11
CA ASP A 418 -26.46 18.12 -12.72
C ASP A 418 -27.71 17.72 -11.92
N ILE A 419 -28.83 18.43 -12.09
CA ILE A 419 -30.13 18.07 -11.48
C ILE A 419 -30.51 16.62 -11.85
N ASP A 420 -30.46 16.30 -13.15
CA ASP A 420 -30.78 14.97 -13.69
C ASP A 420 -29.84 13.91 -13.11
N ARG A 421 -28.53 14.19 -13.03
CA ARG A 421 -27.56 13.26 -12.40
C ARG A 421 -27.92 12.94 -10.95
N TYR A 422 -28.37 13.93 -10.17
CA TYR A 422 -28.76 13.69 -8.79
C TYR A 422 -30.13 13.02 -8.66
N HIS A 423 -31.05 13.26 -9.60
CA HIS A 423 -32.30 12.49 -9.71
C HIS A 423 -32.02 11.02 -10.01
N ASP A 424 -31.20 10.73 -11.03
CA ASP A 424 -30.78 9.36 -11.38
C ASP A 424 -30.11 8.68 -10.17
N ALA A 425 -29.23 9.40 -9.46
CA ALA A 425 -28.59 8.89 -8.26
C ALA A 425 -29.60 8.60 -7.12
N ALA A 426 -30.63 9.44 -6.96
CA ALA A 426 -31.68 9.25 -5.96
C ALA A 426 -32.62 8.09 -6.32
N GLU A 427 -32.96 7.92 -7.60
CA GLU A 427 -33.71 6.77 -8.10
C GLU A 427 -32.93 5.47 -7.86
N PHE A 428 -31.66 5.44 -8.26
CA PHE A 428 -30.77 4.30 -8.01
C PHE A 428 -30.67 3.96 -6.52
N GLN A 429 -30.56 4.95 -5.63
CA GLN A 429 -30.54 4.74 -4.18
C GLN A 429 -31.86 4.18 -3.66
N THR A 430 -32.99 4.65 -4.18
CA THR A 430 -34.33 4.16 -3.83
C THR A 430 -34.51 2.70 -4.25
N GLU A 431 -34.17 2.38 -5.49
CA GLU A 431 -34.18 1.00 -6.00
C GLU A 431 -33.25 0.09 -5.19
N SER A 432 -32.08 0.60 -4.82
CA SER A 432 -31.10 -0.09 -3.97
C SER A 432 -31.64 -0.39 -2.58
N ILE A 433 -32.32 0.57 -1.94
CA ILE A 433 -33.03 0.36 -0.65
C ILE A 433 -34.12 -0.70 -0.80
N GLU A 434 -34.92 -0.63 -1.86
CA GLU A 434 -35.99 -1.62 -2.10
C GLU A 434 -35.44 -3.01 -2.38
N ARG A 435 -34.33 -3.11 -3.10
CA ARG A 435 -33.60 -4.36 -3.34
C ARG A 435 -33.09 -4.95 -2.04
N LEU A 436 -32.49 -4.15 -1.15
CA LEU A 436 -32.08 -4.60 0.18
C LEU A 436 -33.27 -5.10 1.01
N ARG A 437 -34.38 -4.37 0.99
CA ARG A 437 -35.61 -4.77 1.69
C ARG A 437 -36.19 -6.08 1.14
N ARG A 438 -36.12 -6.31 -0.17
CA ARG A 438 -36.55 -7.57 -0.81
C ARG A 438 -35.66 -8.74 -0.42
N LEU A 439 -34.34 -8.58 -0.56
CA LEU A 439 -33.36 -9.60 -0.15
C LEU A 439 -33.51 -9.98 1.33
N PHE A 440 -33.78 -9.00 2.19
CA PHE A 440 -34.06 -9.25 3.60
C PHE A 440 -35.34 -10.05 3.83
N LYS A 441 -36.44 -9.71 3.15
CA LYS A 441 -37.73 -10.40 3.26
C LYS A 441 -37.71 -11.83 2.72
N GLU A 442 -36.95 -12.07 1.64
CA GLU A 442 -36.85 -13.38 0.99
C GLU A 442 -35.99 -14.37 1.80
N GLY A 443 -35.23 -13.88 2.79
CA GLY A 443 -34.36 -14.72 3.62
C GLY A 443 -33.20 -15.34 2.84
N ASP A 444 -32.93 -14.87 1.62
CA ASP A 444 -31.90 -15.40 0.72
C ASP A 444 -30.53 -14.85 1.12
N ARG A 445 -30.03 -15.38 2.25
CA ARG A 445 -28.74 -15.02 2.83
C ARG A 445 -27.60 -15.22 1.84
N GLU A 446 -27.68 -16.26 1.01
CA GLU A 446 -26.64 -16.63 0.05
C GLU A 446 -26.52 -15.60 -1.08
N LYS A 447 -27.64 -15.12 -1.65
CA LYS A 447 -27.61 -14.05 -2.65
C LYS A 447 -27.15 -12.71 -2.09
N TRP A 448 -27.53 -12.38 -0.85
CA TRP A 448 -27.07 -11.14 -0.23
C TRP A 448 -25.56 -11.20 0.03
N GLN A 449 -25.10 -12.30 0.61
CA GLN A 449 -23.68 -12.50 0.91
C GLN A 449 -22.86 -12.43 -0.38
N LYS A 450 -23.30 -13.13 -1.44
CA LYS A 450 -22.67 -13.07 -2.76
C LYS A 450 -22.66 -11.68 -3.38
N CYS A 451 -23.68 -10.85 -3.13
CA CYS A 451 -23.64 -9.44 -3.54
C CYS A 451 -22.58 -8.69 -2.74
N MET A 452 -22.60 -8.76 -1.40
CA MET A 452 -21.62 -8.03 -0.59
C MET A 452 -20.16 -8.44 -0.84
N ASP A 453 -19.94 -9.66 -1.33
CA ASP A 453 -18.61 -10.14 -1.69
C ASP A 453 -18.22 -9.73 -3.14
N ASP A 454 -19.16 -9.25 -3.95
CA ASP A 454 -18.96 -8.82 -5.33
C ASP A 454 -18.70 -7.30 -5.42
N GLN A 455 -17.56 -6.90 -5.99
CA GLN A 455 -17.22 -5.48 -6.21
C GLN A 455 -18.21 -4.75 -7.13
N SER A 456 -18.95 -5.49 -7.96
CA SER A 456 -20.01 -4.95 -8.81
C SER A 456 -21.34 -4.78 -8.08
N CYS A 457 -21.45 -5.26 -6.84
CA CYS A 457 -22.61 -5.02 -6.02
C CYS A 457 -22.68 -3.53 -5.67
N PRO A 458 -23.85 -2.90 -5.80
CA PRO A 458 -23.99 -1.46 -5.54
C PRO A 458 -23.72 -1.09 -4.07
N PHE A 459 -23.49 -2.08 -3.20
CA PHE A 459 -23.35 -1.94 -1.76
C PHE A 459 -21.91 -2.14 -1.25
N THR A 460 -20.98 -2.68 -2.04
CA THR A 460 -19.61 -3.01 -1.58
C THR A 460 -18.80 -1.79 -1.18
N GLY A 461 -19.00 -0.65 -1.85
CA GLY A 461 -18.39 0.65 -1.47
C GLY A 461 -19.09 1.37 -0.31
N MET A 462 -20.08 0.74 0.32
CA MET A 462 -20.88 1.36 1.38
C MET A 462 -20.63 0.76 2.76
N LEU A 463 -19.97 -0.38 2.93
CA LEU A 463 -19.69 -0.98 4.25
C LEU A 463 -18.69 -0.17 5.08
N PRO A 464 -18.80 -0.17 6.43
CA PRO A 464 -17.69 0.30 7.25
C PRO A 464 -16.55 -0.71 7.04
N THR A 465 -15.45 -0.25 6.46
CA THR A 465 -14.26 -1.09 6.31
C THR A 465 -13.54 -1.21 7.61
#